data_AF-A0A453T5B0-F1
#
_entry.id   AF-A0A453T5B0-F1
#
_cell.length_a   1.000
_cell.length_b   1.000
_cell.length_c   1.000
_cell.angle_alpha   90.00
_cell.angle_beta   90.00
_cell.angle_gamma   90.00
#
_symmetry.space_group_name_H-M   'P 1'
#
loop_
_entity.id
_entity.type
_entity.pdbx_description
1 polymer ?
#
loop_
_entity_poly.entity_id
_entity_poly.type
_entity_poly.pdbx_seq_one_letter_code
_entity_poly.pdbx_strand_id
1 'polypeptide(L)'
;GGMLASWFRLKYPHVAMGAVASSAPILQFDDITPWSSFYDAVSQDFKSESLNCFSVIKAVWDVLDYRGSNDSGLLELSKTFRACKTVRFPSSLSNWLWTAFTYTAMVDYPTPANFMMNLPAYPVKEMCKIIDSFPVGADVVEKAFTAASLYYNYTGDQKCFEMEGGDDPHGLSGWGWQACTEMVMPMTVSNESMFPPSGFSYEEKSEGCFASYEVRPRMNWITTEYGGHV
;
A
#
# COMPACT_ATOMS: atom_id res chain seq x y z
N GLY A 1 0.80 13.64 -10.11
CA GLY A 1 1.19 15.06 -10.33
C GLY A 1 2.53 15.20 -11.03
N GLY A 2 3.64 14.87 -10.36
CA GLY A 2 4.99 15.10 -10.91
C GLY A 2 5.27 14.45 -12.27
N MET A 3 4.74 13.25 -12.53
CA MET A 3 4.86 12.59 -13.85
C MET A 3 4.25 13.43 -14.96
N LEU A 4 3.04 13.95 -14.75
CA LEU A 4 2.37 14.85 -15.70
C LEU A 4 3.18 16.13 -15.92
N ALA A 5 3.78 16.72 -14.87
CA ALA A 5 4.62 17.90 -15.02
C ALA A 5 5.86 17.61 -15.90
N SER A 6 6.53 16.48 -15.66
CA SER A 6 7.65 16.02 -16.51
C SER A 6 7.22 15.83 -17.95
N TRP A 7 6.16 15.07 -18.18
CA TRP A 7 5.66 14.73 -19.51
C TRP A 7 5.11 15.94 -20.27
N PHE A 8 4.46 16.87 -19.56
CA PHE A 8 3.99 18.12 -20.15
C PHE A 8 5.16 18.97 -20.63
N ARG A 9 6.21 19.13 -19.81
CA ARG A 9 7.43 19.84 -20.24
C ARG A 9 8.13 19.13 -21.40
N LEU A 10 8.12 17.80 -21.43
CA LEU A 10 8.72 17.00 -22.49
C LEU A 10 7.99 17.16 -23.83
N LYS A 11 6.66 17.05 -23.84
CA LYS A 11 5.82 17.12 -25.05
C LYS A 11 5.55 18.56 -25.51
N TYR A 12 5.52 19.51 -24.59
CA TYR A 12 5.17 20.92 -24.86
C TYR A 12 6.26 21.89 -24.39
N PRO A 13 7.51 21.76 -24.90
CA PRO A 13 8.63 22.62 -24.52
C PRO A 13 8.42 24.10 -24.89
N HIS A 14 7.55 24.36 -25.86
CA HIS A 14 7.17 25.69 -26.31
C HIS A 14 6.13 26.38 -25.39
N VAL A 15 5.48 25.62 -24.50
CA VAL A 15 4.49 26.13 -23.54
C VAL A 15 5.12 26.30 -22.16
N ALA A 16 5.90 25.32 -21.71
CA ALA A 16 6.54 25.34 -20.39
C ALA A 16 8.07 25.41 -20.52
N MET A 17 8.69 26.38 -19.83
CA MET A 17 10.17 26.50 -19.83
C MET A 17 10.85 25.41 -19.00
N GLY A 18 10.20 24.90 -17.94
CA GLY A 18 10.71 23.85 -17.06
C GLY A 18 9.62 23.16 -16.27
N ALA A 19 9.97 22.10 -15.55
CA ALA A 19 9.09 21.38 -14.64
C ALA A 19 9.85 20.94 -13.39
N VAL A 20 9.20 21.02 -12.23
CA VAL A 20 9.66 20.40 -10.98
C VAL A 20 8.79 19.18 -10.72
N ALA A 21 9.40 18.00 -10.79
CA ALA A 21 8.71 16.72 -10.69
C ALA A 21 9.02 16.03 -9.36
N SER A 22 8.36 16.48 -8.29
CA SER A 22 8.53 15.89 -6.96
C SER A 22 7.90 14.51 -6.88
N SER A 23 8.64 13.52 -6.38
CA SER A 23 8.21 12.12 -6.15
C SER A 23 7.48 11.52 -7.37
N ALA A 24 8.04 11.72 -8.56
CA ALA A 24 7.46 11.26 -9.81
C ALA A 24 8.09 9.92 -10.25
N PRO A 25 7.38 8.78 -10.13
CA PRO A 25 7.91 7.46 -10.51
C PRO A 25 7.87 7.27 -12.03
N ILE A 26 8.50 8.17 -12.80
CA ILE A 26 8.50 8.15 -14.28
C ILE A 26 9.22 6.93 -14.87
N LEU A 27 9.94 6.16 -14.06
CA LEU A 27 10.66 4.95 -14.44
C LEU A 27 9.99 3.65 -13.97
N GLN A 28 8.85 3.70 -13.28
CA GLN A 28 8.15 2.50 -12.79
C GLN A 28 7.33 1.81 -13.90
N PHE A 29 7.96 1.55 -15.05
CA PHE A 29 7.33 0.94 -16.22
C PHE A 29 8.25 -0.13 -16.81
N ASP A 30 7.63 -1.09 -17.51
CA ASP A 30 8.32 -2.19 -18.19
C ASP A 30 9.36 -2.85 -17.28
N ASP A 31 10.60 -2.98 -17.73
CA ASP A 31 11.73 -3.56 -17.02
C ASP A 31 12.75 -2.51 -16.53
N ILE A 32 12.40 -1.22 -16.56
CA ILE A 32 13.34 -0.11 -16.30
C ILE A 32 13.84 -0.13 -14.84
N THR A 33 12.98 -0.48 -13.89
CA THR A 33 13.32 -0.63 -12.47
C THR A 33 12.89 -2.00 -11.96
N PRO A 34 13.60 -2.60 -10.99
CA PRO A 34 13.15 -3.86 -10.38
C PRO A 34 11.73 -3.74 -9.86
N TRP A 35 10.86 -4.69 -10.21
CA TRP A 35 9.44 -4.63 -9.86
C TRP A 35 9.19 -4.67 -8.34
N SER A 36 10.13 -5.19 -7.56
CA SER A 36 10.03 -5.27 -6.10
C SER A 36 10.38 -3.95 -5.39
N SER A 37 11.00 -2.99 -6.10
CA SER A 37 11.64 -1.81 -5.50
C SER A 37 10.72 -1.04 -4.55
N PHE A 38 9.43 -0.94 -4.88
CA PHE A 38 8.45 -0.24 -4.04
C PHE A 38 8.28 -0.90 -2.67
N TYR A 39 7.96 -2.20 -2.65
CA TYR A 39 7.73 -2.91 -1.39
C TYR A 39 9.01 -3.20 -0.62
N ASP A 40 10.15 -3.31 -1.31
CA ASP A 40 11.46 -3.39 -0.67
C ASP A 40 11.79 -2.07 0.06
N ALA A 41 11.49 -0.93 -0.54
CA ALA A 41 11.66 0.39 0.09
C ALA A 41 10.74 0.56 1.32
N VAL A 42 9.44 0.26 1.16
CA VAL A 42 8.49 0.30 2.29
C VAL A 42 8.96 -0.61 3.42
N SER A 43 9.41 -1.82 3.11
CA SER A 43 9.94 -2.76 4.10
C SER A 43 11.19 -2.21 4.81
N GLN A 44 12.06 -1.52 4.07
CA GLN A 44 13.28 -0.93 4.60
C GLN A 44 13.00 0.23 5.56
N ASP A 45 11.96 1.03 5.33
CA ASP A 45 11.55 2.12 6.23
C ASP A 45 11.26 1.57 7.63
N PHE A 46 10.39 0.56 7.74
CA PHE A 46 10.06 -0.09 9.02
C PHE A 46 11.25 -0.82 9.63
N LYS A 47 12.05 -1.51 8.80
CA LYS A 47 13.25 -2.23 9.27
C LYS A 47 14.30 -1.30 9.85
N SER A 48 14.41 -0.08 9.31
CA SER A 48 15.37 0.93 9.79
C SER A 48 14.99 1.49 11.15
N GLU A 49 13.69 1.56 11.48
CA GLU A 49 13.19 1.97 12.78
C GLU A 49 13.30 0.84 13.83
N SER A 50 12.92 -0.39 13.48
CA SER A 50 13.04 -1.54 14.39
C SER A 50 13.02 -2.89 13.67
N LEU A 51 14.02 -3.74 13.97
CA LEU A 51 14.06 -5.12 13.48
C LEU A 51 12.89 -5.96 14.03
N ASN A 52 12.49 -5.74 15.27
CA ASN A 52 11.35 -6.45 15.86
C ASN A 52 10.03 -6.03 15.20
N CYS A 53 9.84 -4.73 14.96
CA CYS A 53 8.72 -4.20 14.20
C CYS A 53 8.59 -4.87 12.83
N PHE A 54 9.68 -4.90 12.05
CA PHE A 54 9.74 -5.58 10.76
C PHE A 54 9.38 -7.08 10.88
N SER A 55 9.94 -7.80 11.85
CA SER A 55 9.67 -9.22 12.05
C SER A 55 8.22 -9.51 12.46
N VAL A 56 7.61 -8.66 13.28
CA VAL A 56 6.20 -8.79 13.68
C VAL A 56 5.28 -8.57 12.48
N ILE A 57 5.52 -7.52 11.69
CA ILE A 57 4.75 -7.26 10.47
C ILE A 57 4.91 -8.44 9.50
N LYS A 58 6.13 -8.93 9.29
CA LYS A 58 6.38 -10.09 8.42
C LYS A 58 5.67 -11.37 8.87
N ALA A 59 5.57 -11.60 10.17
CA ALA A 59 4.93 -12.80 10.72
C ALA A 59 3.39 -12.73 10.72
N VAL A 60 2.79 -11.54 10.70
CA VAL A 60 1.33 -11.41 10.91
C VAL A 60 0.52 -12.06 9.79
N TRP A 61 1.03 -12.07 8.56
CA TRP A 61 0.29 -12.52 7.39
C TRP A 61 -0.04 -14.01 7.45
N ASP A 62 0.96 -14.85 7.75
CA ASP A 62 0.76 -16.29 7.90
C ASP A 62 -0.21 -16.61 9.06
N VAL A 63 -0.16 -15.80 10.13
CA VAL A 63 -1.07 -15.95 11.28
C VAL A 63 -2.49 -15.56 10.92
N LEU A 64 -2.68 -14.51 10.12
CA LEU A 64 -3.99 -14.11 9.62
C LEU A 64 -4.59 -15.16 8.70
N ASP A 65 -3.81 -15.71 7.76
CA ASP A 65 -4.28 -16.74 6.85
C ASP A 65 -4.65 -18.02 7.61
N TYR A 66 -3.81 -18.43 8.57
CA TYR A 66 -4.09 -19.59 9.40
C TYR A 66 -5.35 -19.40 10.26
N ARG A 67 -5.46 -18.29 11.01
CA ARG A 67 -6.61 -18.03 11.89
C ARG A 67 -7.88 -17.70 11.10
N GLY A 68 -7.76 -17.05 9.95
CA GLY A 68 -8.87 -16.70 9.08
C GLY A 68 -9.40 -17.86 8.23
N SER A 69 -8.80 -19.05 8.30
CA SER A 69 -9.17 -20.21 7.47
C SER A 69 -10.57 -20.79 7.76
N ASN A 70 -11.23 -20.37 8.85
CA ASN A 70 -12.55 -20.84 9.23
C ASN A 70 -13.39 -19.73 9.89
N ASP A 71 -14.71 -19.91 9.92
CA ASP A 71 -15.68 -18.91 10.39
C ASP A 71 -15.47 -18.51 11.85
N SER A 72 -15.07 -19.45 12.71
CA SER A 72 -14.82 -19.16 14.13
C SER A 72 -13.61 -18.25 14.31
N GLY A 73 -12.53 -18.52 13.58
CA GLY A 73 -11.34 -17.70 13.60
C GLY A 73 -11.54 -16.34 12.92
N LEU A 74 -12.29 -16.25 11.83
CA LEU A 74 -12.71 -14.98 11.25
C LEU A 74 -13.56 -14.13 12.22
N LEU A 75 -14.44 -14.76 12.99
CA LEU A 75 -15.22 -14.07 14.01
C LEU A 75 -14.33 -13.53 15.14
N GLU A 76 -13.32 -14.30 15.56
CA GLU A 76 -12.34 -13.86 16.57
C GLU A 76 -11.45 -12.74 16.06
N LEU A 77 -10.94 -12.85 14.83
CA LEU A 77 -10.17 -11.80 14.18
C LEU A 77 -11.01 -10.53 14.00
N SER A 78 -12.27 -10.64 13.58
CA SER A 78 -13.18 -9.49 13.46
C SER A 78 -13.30 -8.71 14.78
N LYS A 79 -13.34 -9.41 15.92
CA LYS A 79 -13.35 -8.78 17.24
C LYS A 79 -12.01 -8.13 17.57
N THR A 80 -10.91 -8.85 17.32
CA THR A 80 -9.54 -8.35 17.54
C THR A 80 -9.30 -7.04 16.79
N PHE A 81 -9.71 -7.00 15.53
CA PHE A 81 -9.60 -5.84 14.66
C PHE A 81 -10.68 -4.77 14.92
N ARG A 82 -11.56 -4.95 15.91
CA ARG A 82 -12.69 -4.04 16.20
C ARG A 82 -13.49 -3.72 14.93
N ALA A 83 -13.74 -4.71 14.09
CA ALA A 83 -14.51 -4.53 12.86
C ALA A 83 -15.96 -4.14 13.17
N CYS A 84 -16.54 -3.23 12.38
CA CYS A 84 -17.93 -2.80 12.59
C CYS A 84 -18.95 -3.92 12.28
N LYS A 85 -18.56 -4.87 11.44
CA LYS A 85 -19.32 -6.08 11.06
C LYS A 85 -18.36 -7.26 11.05
N THR A 86 -18.89 -8.48 11.21
CA THR A 86 -18.09 -9.68 11.02
C THR A 86 -17.55 -9.72 9.59
N VAL A 87 -16.23 -9.79 9.48
CA VAL A 87 -15.50 -9.84 8.20
C VAL A 87 -15.75 -11.19 7.54
N ARG A 88 -16.01 -11.18 6.23
CA ARG A 88 -16.31 -12.39 5.45
C ARG A 88 -15.08 -12.98 4.78
N PHE A 89 -14.12 -12.15 4.42
CA PHE A 89 -12.94 -12.56 3.69
C PHE A 89 -11.66 -12.27 4.51
N PRO A 90 -10.77 -13.27 4.72
CA PRO A 90 -9.48 -13.04 5.38
C PRO A 90 -8.65 -11.95 4.69
N SER A 91 -8.75 -11.87 3.35
CA SER A 91 -8.10 -10.85 2.53
C SER A 91 -8.50 -9.42 2.92
N SER A 92 -9.71 -9.19 3.46
CA SER A 92 -10.13 -7.87 3.94
C SER A 92 -9.26 -7.40 5.12
N LEU A 93 -8.91 -8.30 6.03
CA LEU A 93 -8.03 -8.00 7.17
C LEU A 93 -6.60 -7.76 6.70
N SER A 94 -6.09 -8.63 5.81
CA SER A 94 -4.76 -8.50 5.24
C SER A 94 -4.62 -7.20 4.45
N ASN A 95 -5.62 -6.84 3.63
CA ASN A 95 -5.63 -5.58 2.87
C ASN A 95 -5.68 -4.35 3.76
N TRP A 96 -6.40 -4.42 4.90
CA TRP A 96 -6.46 -3.33 5.87
C TRP A 96 -5.08 -3.08 6.51
N LEU A 97 -4.38 -4.13 6.95
CA LEU A 97 -3.00 -3.99 7.46
C LEU A 97 -2.05 -3.52 6.35
N TRP A 98 -2.17 -4.09 5.15
CA TRP A 98 -1.31 -3.77 4.01
C TRP A 98 -1.38 -2.28 3.67
N THR A 99 -2.60 -1.76 3.62
CA THR A 99 -2.87 -0.34 3.35
C THR A 99 -2.25 0.54 4.42
N ALA A 100 -2.44 0.22 5.71
CA ALA A 100 -1.87 1.00 6.81
C ALA A 100 -0.35 1.10 6.71
N PHE A 101 0.35 -0.03 6.57
CA PHE A 101 1.80 -0.03 6.53
C PHE A 101 2.35 0.64 5.27
N THR A 102 1.74 0.38 4.11
CA THR A 102 2.17 0.97 2.84
C THR A 102 1.97 2.49 2.83
N TYR A 103 0.77 2.96 3.17
CA TYR A 103 0.48 4.39 3.14
C TYR A 103 1.22 5.14 4.22
N THR A 104 1.41 4.56 5.41
CA THR A 104 2.21 5.20 6.47
C THR A 104 3.64 5.45 6.03
N ALA A 105 4.29 4.51 5.34
CA ALA A 105 5.62 4.73 4.76
C ALA A 105 5.63 5.89 3.75
N MET A 106 4.59 5.98 2.90
CA MET A 106 4.48 7.06 1.92
C MET A 106 4.31 8.45 2.53
N VAL A 107 3.82 8.55 3.76
CA VAL A 107 3.57 9.82 4.48
C VAL A 107 4.36 9.93 5.78
N ASP A 108 5.56 9.35 5.84
CA ASP A 108 6.45 9.40 7.01
C ASP A 108 7.11 10.78 7.20
N TYR A 109 6.28 11.81 7.40
CA TYR A 109 6.74 13.19 7.50
C TYR A 109 7.31 13.50 8.90
N PRO A 110 8.30 14.40 9.00
CA PRO A 110 8.89 14.81 10.28
C PRO A 110 8.00 15.74 11.12
N THR A 111 6.79 16.06 10.63
CA THR A 111 5.81 16.93 11.29
C THR A 111 4.43 16.30 11.18
N PRO A 112 3.50 16.58 12.11
CA PRO A 112 2.12 16.14 11.97
C PRO A 112 1.53 16.60 10.64
N ALA A 113 0.79 15.71 9.99
CA ALA A 113 0.23 15.95 8.67
C ALA A 113 -1.16 15.29 8.54
N ASN A 114 -1.99 15.88 7.69
CA ASN A 114 -3.35 15.42 7.43
C ASN A 114 -3.63 15.23 5.93
N PHE A 115 -2.63 14.75 5.17
CA PHE A 115 -2.74 14.58 3.73
C PHE A 115 -3.61 13.36 3.36
N MET A 116 -3.21 12.16 3.77
CA MET A 116 -4.01 10.93 3.58
C MET A 116 -4.93 10.68 4.76
N MET A 117 -4.35 10.69 5.96
CA MET A 117 -5.01 10.58 7.26
C MET A 117 -4.36 11.58 8.21
N ASN A 118 -5.01 11.88 9.34
CA ASN A 118 -4.42 12.69 10.39
C ASN A 118 -3.38 11.85 11.16
N LEU A 119 -2.10 12.18 11.01
CA LEU A 119 -0.99 11.39 11.53
C LEU A 119 0.01 12.25 12.32
N PRO A 120 0.70 11.66 13.32
CA PRO A 120 1.77 12.33 14.04
C PRO A 120 3.00 12.57 13.15
N ALA A 121 3.99 13.28 13.69
CA ALA A 121 5.33 13.26 13.13
C ALA A 121 5.95 11.86 13.24
N TYR A 122 6.67 11.43 12.20
CA TYR A 122 7.34 10.13 12.11
C TYR A 122 6.40 8.94 12.37
N PRO A 123 5.29 8.81 11.64
CA PRO A 123 4.29 7.79 11.91
C PRO A 123 4.83 6.35 11.77
N VAL A 124 5.84 6.06 10.94
CA VAL A 124 6.47 4.72 10.88
C VAL A 124 7.14 4.40 12.21
N LYS A 125 7.91 5.35 12.75
CA LYS A 125 8.55 5.24 14.06
C LYS A 125 7.54 5.03 15.18
N GLU A 126 6.43 5.77 15.16
CA GLU A 126 5.37 5.61 16.17
C GLU A 126 4.69 4.24 16.08
N MET A 127 4.43 3.71 14.87
CA MET A 127 3.94 2.34 14.70
C MET A 127 4.91 1.30 15.26
N CYS A 128 6.21 1.44 14.99
CA CYS A 128 7.20 0.51 15.53
C CYS A 128 7.35 0.61 17.05
N LYS A 129 7.29 1.81 17.63
CA LYS A 129 7.24 1.99 19.09
C LYS A 129 6.04 1.27 19.71
N ILE A 130 4.86 1.33 19.07
CA ILE A 130 3.68 0.60 19.53
C ILE A 130 3.99 -0.90 19.56
N ILE A 131 4.48 -1.48 18.47
CA ILE A 131 4.83 -2.93 18.41
C ILE A 131 5.84 -3.32 19.49
N ASP A 132 6.88 -2.51 19.65
CA ASP A 132 7.98 -2.78 20.59
C ASP A 132 7.57 -2.59 22.06
N SER A 133 6.49 -1.86 22.33
CA SER A 133 5.97 -1.65 23.69
C SER A 133 5.22 -2.87 24.25
N PHE A 134 4.80 -3.82 23.40
CA PHE A 134 4.09 -5.01 23.86
C PHE A 134 5.00 -5.99 24.61
N PRO A 135 4.48 -6.71 25.62
CA PRO A 135 5.27 -7.69 26.35
C PRO A 135 5.71 -8.86 25.46
N VAL A 136 6.76 -9.55 25.91
CA VAL A 136 7.24 -10.77 25.26
C VAL A 136 6.12 -11.81 25.26
N GLY A 137 5.87 -12.43 24.10
CA GLY A 137 4.81 -13.41 23.92
C GLY A 137 3.41 -12.83 23.66
N ALA A 138 3.25 -11.50 23.63
CA ALA A 138 2.00 -10.90 23.17
C ALA A 138 1.68 -11.28 21.72
N ASP A 139 0.38 -11.31 21.42
CA ASP A 139 -0.13 -11.80 20.15
C ASP A 139 0.32 -10.94 18.96
N VAL A 140 0.81 -11.60 17.90
CA VAL A 140 1.34 -10.91 16.71
C VAL A 140 0.25 -10.12 15.98
N VAL A 141 -0.98 -10.63 15.93
CA VAL A 141 -2.10 -9.94 15.28
C VAL A 141 -2.49 -8.71 16.10
N GLU A 142 -2.56 -8.83 17.42
CA GLU A 142 -2.84 -7.69 18.29
C GLU A 142 -1.79 -6.58 18.17
N LYS A 143 -0.50 -6.93 18.12
CA LYS A 143 0.60 -5.98 17.90
C LYS A 143 0.44 -5.23 16.57
N ALA A 144 0.29 -5.99 15.48
CA ALA A 144 0.18 -5.42 14.14
C ALA A 144 -1.08 -4.56 13.99
N PHE A 145 -2.22 -5.03 14.52
CA PHE A 145 -3.47 -4.29 14.52
C PHE A 145 -3.37 -2.97 15.29
N THR A 146 -2.77 -2.99 16.49
CA THR A 146 -2.64 -1.79 17.33
C THR A 146 -1.76 -0.74 16.65
N ALA A 147 -0.68 -1.18 16.01
CA ALA A 147 0.19 -0.29 15.23
C ALA A 147 -0.52 0.26 14.00
N ALA A 148 -1.12 -0.60 13.17
CA ALA A 148 -1.86 -0.19 11.98
C ALA A 148 -3.07 0.71 12.32
N SER A 149 -3.67 0.56 13.50
CA SER A 149 -4.74 1.44 14.00
C SER A 149 -4.30 2.90 14.12
N LEU A 150 -3.00 3.19 14.26
CA LEU A 150 -2.48 4.56 14.23
C LEU A 150 -2.80 5.25 12.89
N TYR A 151 -2.74 4.53 11.77
CA TYR A 151 -3.06 5.08 10.46
C TYR A 151 -4.53 5.52 10.37
N TYR A 152 -5.43 4.72 10.92
CA TYR A 152 -6.87 4.91 10.78
C TYR A 152 -7.52 5.72 11.91
N ASN A 153 -6.92 5.73 13.09
CA ASN A 153 -7.55 6.26 14.31
C ASN A 153 -6.53 6.92 15.26
N TYR A 154 -5.64 7.76 14.72
CA TYR A 154 -4.71 8.52 15.56
C TYR A 154 -5.44 9.46 16.56
N THR A 155 -6.58 10.03 16.19
CA THR A 155 -7.35 10.93 17.08
C THR A 155 -8.12 10.20 18.18
N GLY A 156 -8.35 8.89 18.03
CA GLY A 156 -9.06 8.06 19.00
C GLY A 156 -10.59 8.07 18.88
N ASP A 157 -11.15 8.73 17.86
CA ASP A 157 -12.60 8.90 17.71
C ASP A 157 -13.31 7.69 17.08
N GLN A 158 -12.58 6.78 16.42
CA GLN A 158 -13.17 5.60 15.78
C GLN A 158 -13.49 4.49 16.79
N LYS A 159 -14.76 4.08 16.82
CA LYS A 159 -15.25 3.01 17.69
C LYS A 159 -15.07 1.61 17.09
N CYS A 160 -15.11 1.52 15.77
CA CYS A 160 -14.90 0.30 14.99
C CYS A 160 -14.34 0.65 13.61
N PHE A 161 -13.83 -0.34 12.87
CA PHE A 161 -13.29 -0.16 11.53
C PHE A 161 -14.17 -0.86 10.47
N GLU A 162 -14.53 -0.12 9.42
CA GLU A 162 -15.21 -0.70 8.26
C GLU A 162 -14.16 -1.28 7.31
N MET A 163 -14.16 -2.61 7.18
CA MET A 163 -13.14 -3.36 6.44
C MET A 163 -13.63 -3.90 5.10
N GLU A 164 -14.95 -3.91 4.91
CA GLU A 164 -15.60 -4.44 3.72
C GLU A 164 -16.71 -3.49 3.29
N GLY A 165 -16.80 -3.21 1.98
CA GLY A 165 -17.88 -2.41 1.40
C GLY A 165 -17.86 -0.93 1.80
N GLY A 166 -16.72 -0.40 2.22
CA GLY A 166 -16.54 1.01 2.53
C GLY A 166 -16.53 1.90 1.28
N ASP A 167 -16.74 3.19 1.49
CA ASP A 167 -16.64 4.23 0.45
C ASP A 167 -15.19 4.34 -0.08
N ASP A 168 -15.04 4.90 -1.29
CA ASP A 168 -13.76 5.28 -1.90
C ASP A 168 -13.51 6.78 -1.68
N PRO A 169 -13.06 7.21 -0.47
CA PRO A 169 -12.95 8.62 -0.13
C PRO A 169 -11.91 9.37 -0.96
N HIS A 170 -11.02 8.64 -1.65
CA HIS A 170 -9.95 9.21 -2.46
C HIS A 170 -10.22 9.12 -3.97
N GLY A 171 -11.38 8.62 -4.39
CA GLY A 171 -11.75 8.53 -5.82
C GLY A 171 -10.80 7.66 -6.65
N LEU A 172 -10.27 6.59 -6.04
CA LEU A 172 -9.37 5.61 -6.66
C LEU A 172 -9.99 4.90 -7.86
N SER A 173 -11.31 4.88 -8.03
CA SER A 173 -11.95 4.33 -9.24
C SER A 173 -11.40 4.92 -10.55
N GLY A 174 -11.20 6.25 -10.61
CA GLY A 174 -10.61 6.91 -11.79
C GLY A 174 -9.16 6.46 -12.03
N TRP A 175 -8.39 6.33 -10.95
CA TRP A 175 -7.02 5.80 -11.01
C TRP A 175 -6.99 4.33 -11.44
N GLY A 176 -7.95 3.52 -10.99
CA GLY A 176 -8.12 2.12 -11.39
C GLY A 176 -8.27 1.98 -12.90
N TRP A 177 -9.09 2.84 -13.51
CA TRP A 177 -9.22 2.88 -14.98
C TRP A 177 -7.92 3.31 -15.67
N GLN A 178 -7.21 4.32 -15.15
CA GLN A 178 -5.91 4.75 -15.71
C GLN A 178 -4.87 3.62 -15.63
N ALA A 179 -4.80 2.91 -14.50
CA ALA A 179 -3.91 1.77 -14.29
C ALA A 179 -4.32 0.52 -15.09
N CYS A 180 -5.52 0.52 -15.67
CA CYS A 180 -6.01 -0.51 -16.58
C CYS A 180 -5.92 -0.14 -18.07
N THR A 181 -5.39 1.04 -18.39
CA THR A 181 -5.25 1.52 -19.77
C THR A 181 -3.81 1.90 -20.10
N GLU A 182 -3.25 2.90 -19.42
CA GLU A 182 -1.93 3.46 -19.73
C GLU A 182 -0.95 3.37 -18.56
N MET A 183 -1.41 3.58 -17.32
CA MET A 183 -0.56 3.62 -16.11
C MET A 183 -0.25 2.23 -15.57
N VAL A 184 0.20 1.33 -16.44
CA VAL A 184 0.56 -0.04 -16.08
C VAL A 184 1.95 -0.04 -15.45
N MET A 185 1.99 -0.03 -14.13
CA MET A 185 3.22 -0.03 -13.35
C MET A 185 3.39 -1.39 -12.68
N PRO A 186 4.25 -2.30 -13.20
CA PRO A 186 4.49 -3.60 -12.57
C PRO A 186 5.03 -3.44 -11.16
N MET A 187 4.47 -4.20 -10.22
CA MET A 187 4.91 -4.25 -8.83
C MET A 187 4.88 -5.70 -8.35
N THR A 188 5.96 -6.14 -7.73
CA THR A 188 6.08 -7.46 -7.09
C THR A 188 6.47 -7.30 -5.63
N VAL A 189 6.34 -8.38 -4.87
CA VAL A 189 6.85 -8.44 -3.50
C VAL A 189 7.94 -9.51 -3.42
N SER A 190 9.14 -9.09 -3.02
CA SER A 190 10.30 -9.96 -2.86
C SER A 190 10.19 -10.85 -1.61
N ASN A 191 11.10 -11.81 -1.47
CA ASN A 191 11.20 -12.62 -0.24
C ASN A 191 11.80 -11.85 0.93
N GLU A 192 12.53 -10.78 0.63
CA GLU A 192 13.20 -9.88 1.57
C GLU A 192 12.22 -8.91 2.21
N SER A 193 11.10 -8.64 1.54
CA SER A 193 10.00 -7.80 2.00
C SER A 193 9.41 -8.28 3.34
N MET A 194 8.79 -7.34 4.07
CA MET A 194 7.94 -7.64 5.22
C MET A 194 6.51 -8.05 4.80
N PHE A 195 6.16 -7.97 3.53
CA PHE A 195 4.89 -8.41 2.98
C PHE A 195 5.00 -9.82 2.37
N PRO A 196 3.88 -10.56 2.22
CA PRO A 196 3.85 -11.85 1.53
C PRO A 196 4.37 -11.74 0.10
N PRO A 197 5.28 -12.64 -0.34
CA PRO A 197 5.80 -12.63 -1.70
C PRO A 197 4.68 -12.73 -2.74
N SER A 198 4.78 -11.92 -3.79
CA SER A 198 3.78 -11.89 -4.86
C SER A 198 4.42 -11.53 -6.20
N GLY A 199 3.92 -12.15 -7.26
CA GLY A 199 4.35 -11.91 -8.63
C GLY A 199 3.46 -10.89 -9.35
N PHE A 200 3.89 -10.52 -10.56
CA PHE A 200 3.11 -9.69 -11.47
C PHE A 200 3.05 -10.39 -12.84
N SER A 201 1.85 -10.53 -13.38
CA SER A 201 1.61 -11.06 -14.72
C SER A 201 0.85 -10.05 -15.56
N TYR A 202 1.41 -9.72 -16.73
CA TYR A 202 0.74 -8.88 -17.72
C TYR A 202 -0.58 -9.49 -18.20
N GLU A 203 -0.65 -10.82 -18.31
CA GLU A 203 -1.86 -11.53 -18.73
C GLU A 203 -2.96 -11.40 -17.68
N GLU A 204 -2.64 -11.71 -16.42
CA GLU A 204 -3.60 -11.58 -15.30
C GLU A 204 -4.06 -10.13 -15.13
N LYS A 205 -3.14 -9.17 -15.27
CA LYS A 205 -3.47 -7.74 -15.27
C LYS A 205 -4.43 -7.40 -16.40
N SER A 206 -4.22 -7.92 -17.60
CA SER A 206 -5.12 -7.67 -18.74
C SER A 206 -6.50 -8.26 -18.51
N GLU A 207 -6.61 -9.48 -18.01
CA GLU A 207 -7.91 -10.12 -17.75
C GLU A 207 -8.67 -9.43 -16.62
N GLY A 208 -7.98 -9.09 -15.52
CA GLY A 208 -8.59 -8.35 -14.41
C GLY A 208 -9.12 -6.97 -14.84
N CYS A 209 -8.38 -6.27 -15.71
CA CYS A 209 -8.81 -4.99 -16.27
C CYS A 209 -10.01 -5.14 -17.21
N PHE A 210 -10.04 -6.20 -18.02
CA PHE A 210 -11.19 -6.47 -18.89
C PHE A 210 -12.44 -6.79 -18.09
N ALA A 211 -12.33 -7.61 -17.03
CA ALA A 211 -13.44 -7.94 -16.15
C ALA A 211 -14.01 -6.73 -15.39
N SER A 212 -13.15 -5.76 -15.03
CA SER A 212 -13.54 -4.61 -14.19
C SER A 212 -14.01 -3.39 -14.99
N TYR A 213 -13.40 -3.16 -16.15
CA TYR A 213 -13.55 -1.90 -16.91
C TYR A 213 -13.79 -2.12 -18.41
N GLU A 214 -13.88 -3.36 -18.88
CA GLU A 214 -14.06 -3.73 -20.29
C GLU A 214 -12.98 -3.15 -21.22
N VAL A 215 -11.79 -2.89 -20.69
CA VAL A 215 -10.61 -2.40 -21.42
C VAL A 215 -9.44 -3.34 -21.26
N ARG A 216 -8.57 -3.38 -22.27
CA ARG A 216 -7.28 -4.06 -22.19
C ARG A 216 -6.16 -3.03 -22.13
N PRO A 217 -5.24 -3.16 -21.15
CA PRO A 217 -4.14 -2.22 -20.97
C PRO A 217 -3.15 -2.26 -22.15
N ARG A 218 -2.62 -1.10 -22.52
CA ARG A 218 -1.54 -0.96 -23.49
C ARG A 218 -0.21 -0.91 -22.74
N MET A 219 0.35 -2.08 -22.45
CA MET A 219 1.45 -2.25 -21.47
C MET A 219 2.62 -1.28 -21.68
N ASN A 220 3.08 -1.12 -22.93
CA ASN A 220 4.28 -0.33 -23.24
C ASN A 220 3.95 1.08 -23.75
N TRP A 221 2.71 1.56 -23.56
CA TRP A 221 2.27 2.83 -24.13
C TRP A 221 3.01 4.02 -23.54
N ILE A 222 3.19 4.04 -22.21
CA ILE A 222 3.88 5.14 -21.53
C ILE A 222 5.34 5.23 -21.97
N THR A 223 6.05 4.11 -22.09
CA THR A 223 7.45 4.09 -22.51
C THR A 223 7.62 4.42 -23.99
N THR A 224 6.65 4.05 -24.83
CA THR A 224 6.59 4.46 -26.24
C THR A 224 6.38 5.97 -26.37
N GLU A 225 5.44 6.54 -25.60
CA GLU A 225 5.07 7.95 -25.73
C GLU A 225 6.05 8.89 -25.04
N TYR A 226 6.49 8.56 -23.84
CA TYR A 226 7.25 9.46 -22.97
C TYR A 226 8.72 9.06 -22.79
N GLY A 227 9.16 7.99 -23.46
CA GLY A 227 10.49 7.41 -23.29
C GLY A 227 10.62 6.65 -21.96
N GLY A 228 11.85 6.38 -21.53
CA GLY A 228 12.12 5.68 -20.27
C GLY A 228 13.40 4.87 -20.34
N HIS A 229 13.64 4.23 -21.49
CA HIS A 229 14.93 3.65 -21.85
C HIS A 229 15.80 4.73 -22.52
N VAL A 230 17.08 4.77 -22.13
CA VAL A 230 18.12 5.65 -22.71
C VAL A 230 18.86 4.90 -23.81
#